data_AF-A0A940S8Y3-F1
#
_entry.id   AF-A0A940S8Y3-F1
#
_cell.length_a   1.000
_cell.length_b   1.000
_cell.length_c   1.000
_cell.angle_alpha   90.00
_cell.angle_beta   90.00
_cell.angle_gamma   90.00
#
_symmetry.space_group_name_H-M   'P 1'
#
loop_
_entity.id
_entity.type
_entity.pdbx_description
1 polymer ?
#
loop_
_entity_poly.entity_id
_entity_poly.type
_entity_poly.pdbx_seq_one_letter_code
_entity_poly.pdbx_strand_id
1 'polypeptide(L)'
;MSLTPSSGVARSIDVLDALRHALADGSASFWQSGPLASQARVEIPLEGSQRLVFDVTAYKGGGLSVEAGFNNDGAMGATGGRVAYGLTVTMDGHTVAQESVDQGQYQNWHRTFSSNSTDGGQGLGGPAEGWLNIRHDIDHLETTGAIAEYNLANGVDDTLLNAYAAAAQAAGSDAPLATAGVTQYMPGTGGRADIGFTTAGNTAWLITQDMRAASYAMEQAEAASTVPWNLWDAANKGWLSIEDYPNLWTDPRGGTGRPGDATSGSLTQTGDAQTGWTLDPAHQPDLSYVPYLLTGERWMLDNLQAQAAWNIASQWPLVRENGEGLVVQQNQVRGAAWALRQIDEAAWASPDGSAAKAYFTEMSEANWSWIVSQIPAWTAQQGEAHGYLPGVYGANGALPPWQQDYFASTAIAAAKQGNADALTYLNWASNFLVGRFTHEAQGFAEHDGA
;
A
#
# COMPACT_ATOMS: atom_id res chain seq x y z
N MET A 1 -26.23 -8.46 -6.64
CA MET A 1 -25.16 -9.43 -7.00
C MET A 1 -25.47 -10.80 -6.39
N SER A 2 -24.94 -11.87 -6.98
CA SER A 2 -25.00 -13.23 -6.45
C SER A 2 -23.59 -13.78 -6.31
N LEU A 3 -23.23 -14.26 -5.12
CA LEU A 3 -21.98 -14.95 -4.83
C LEU A 3 -22.29 -16.41 -4.48
N THR A 4 -21.76 -17.33 -5.25
CA THR A 4 -22.04 -18.76 -5.12
C THR A 4 -20.76 -19.49 -4.73
N PRO A 5 -20.59 -19.86 -3.45
CA PRO A 5 -19.46 -20.68 -3.03
C PRO A 5 -19.45 -22.02 -3.78
N SER A 6 -18.27 -22.54 -4.08
CA SER A 6 -18.12 -23.87 -4.72
C SER A 6 -18.75 -25.00 -3.90
N SER A 7 -18.93 -24.80 -2.59
CA SER A 7 -19.44 -25.76 -1.62
C SER A 7 -20.96 -25.68 -1.35
N GLY A 8 -21.70 -24.72 -1.91
CA GLY A 8 -23.07 -24.52 -1.42
C GLY A 8 -23.96 -23.48 -2.12
N VAL A 9 -24.85 -22.89 -1.32
CA VAL A 9 -25.99 -22.08 -1.77
C VAL A 9 -25.54 -20.65 -2.10
N ALA A 10 -26.04 -20.13 -3.22
CA ALA A 10 -25.82 -18.76 -3.64
C ALA A 10 -26.35 -17.76 -2.60
N ARG A 11 -25.53 -16.76 -2.24
CA ARG A 11 -25.97 -15.58 -1.49
C ARG A 11 -26.28 -14.46 -2.47
N SER A 12 -27.52 -13.98 -2.44
CA SER A 12 -27.91 -12.76 -3.13
C SER A 12 -27.73 -11.57 -2.21
N ILE A 13 -27.07 -10.53 -2.72
CA ILE A 13 -26.82 -9.27 -2.01
C ILE A 13 -27.35 -8.13 -2.87
N ASP A 14 -28.26 -7.33 -2.32
CA ASP A 14 -28.67 -6.05 -2.87
C ASP A 14 -27.84 -4.96 -2.20
N VAL A 15 -26.89 -4.39 -2.94
CA VAL A 15 -25.95 -3.39 -2.43
C VAL A 15 -26.67 -2.11 -2.02
N LEU A 16 -27.71 -1.70 -2.75
CA LEU A 16 -28.46 -0.49 -2.42
C LEU A 16 -29.35 -0.70 -1.19
N ASP A 17 -29.90 -1.90 -1.02
CA ASP A 17 -30.62 -2.23 0.21
C ASP A 17 -29.66 -2.29 1.41
N ALA A 18 -28.49 -2.90 1.26
CA ALA A 18 -27.45 -2.91 2.31
C ALA A 18 -27.02 -1.49 2.68
N LEU A 19 -26.82 -0.60 1.69
CA LEU A 19 -26.51 0.80 1.92
C LEU A 19 -27.63 1.52 2.67
N ARG A 20 -28.90 1.32 2.29
CA ARG A 20 -30.04 1.93 3.00
C ARG A 20 -30.08 1.51 4.47
N HIS A 21 -29.84 0.23 4.76
CA HIS A 21 -29.77 -0.27 6.14
C HIS A 21 -28.61 0.38 6.89
N ALA A 22 -27.42 0.40 6.29
CA ALA A 22 -26.22 0.99 6.90
C ALA A 22 -26.35 2.51 7.16
N LEU A 23 -27.06 3.23 6.28
CA LEU A 23 -27.39 4.64 6.49
C LEU A 23 -28.42 4.82 7.62
N ALA A 24 -29.40 3.92 7.73
CA ALA A 24 -30.45 4.01 8.74
C ALA A 24 -29.96 3.66 10.15
N ASP A 25 -29.03 2.71 10.28
CA ASP A 25 -28.45 2.31 11.56
C ASP A 25 -27.16 3.07 11.92
N GLY A 26 -26.64 3.89 11.01
CA GLY A 26 -25.46 4.73 11.21
C GLY A 26 -24.12 4.00 11.07
N SER A 27 -24.10 2.78 10.52
CA SER A 27 -22.87 2.03 10.24
C SER A 27 -22.17 2.44 8.94
N ALA A 28 -22.86 3.14 8.03
CA ALA A 28 -22.25 3.66 6.80
C ALA A 28 -21.23 4.75 7.10
N SER A 29 -20.06 4.70 6.45
CA SER A 29 -19.03 5.75 6.55
C SER A 29 -18.93 6.54 5.24
N PHE A 30 -18.99 7.87 5.34
CA PHE A 30 -18.88 8.75 4.18
C PHE A 30 -17.42 9.02 3.82
N TRP A 31 -17.14 9.07 2.52
CA TRP A 31 -15.83 9.45 1.98
C TRP A 31 -15.92 10.77 1.22
N GLN A 32 -16.67 10.79 0.12
CA GLN A 32 -17.03 12.02 -0.58
C GLN A 32 -18.34 12.59 -0.03
N SER A 33 -18.36 13.88 0.29
CA SER A 33 -19.56 14.59 0.73
C SER A 33 -19.60 15.98 0.11
N GLY A 34 -20.21 16.08 -1.07
CA GLY A 34 -20.25 17.33 -1.82
C GLY A 34 -21.46 17.48 -2.73
N PRO A 35 -21.60 18.65 -3.38
CA PRO A 35 -22.75 18.95 -4.24
C PRO A 35 -22.75 18.21 -5.58
N LEU A 36 -21.64 17.58 -5.97
CA LEU A 36 -21.49 16.85 -7.24
C LEU A 36 -21.58 15.34 -7.06
N ALA A 37 -21.09 14.82 -5.93
CA ALA A 37 -21.10 13.42 -5.58
C ALA A 37 -21.17 13.24 -4.06
N SER A 38 -21.77 12.14 -3.63
CA SER A 38 -21.71 11.66 -2.26
C SER A 38 -21.41 10.17 -2.27
N GLN A 39 -20.39 9.75 -1.53
CA GLN A 39 -19.95 8.36 -1.46
C GLN A 39 -20.06 7.85 -0.03
N ALA A 40 -20.66 6.68 0.14
CA ALA A 40 -20.79 6.00 1.42
C ALA A 40 -20.41 4.53 1.30
N ARG A 41 -19.68 4.05 2.29
CA ARG A 41 -19.26 2.65 2.40
C ARG A 41 -20.29 1.82 3.14
N VAL A 42 -20.51 0.60 2.66
CA VAL A 42 -21.13 -0.49 3.42
C VAL A 42 -20.22 -1.72 3.39
N GLU A 43 -20.13 -2.40 4.52
CA GLU A 43 -19.33 -3.62 4.67
C GLU A 43 -20.24 -4.77 5.09
N ILE A 44 -20.11 -5.90 4.40
CA ILE A 44 -20.92 -7.10 4.61
C ILE A 44 -19.99 -8.27 4.93
N PRO A 45 -19.89 -8.69 6.20
CA PRO A 45 -19.12 -9.87 6.56
C PRO A 45 -19.81 -11.13 6.01
N LEU A 46 -19.02 -12.07 5.51
CA LEU A 46 -19.46 -13.39 5.06
C LEU A 46 -18.83 -14.47 5.95
N GLU A 47 -19.08 -15.74 5.62
CA GLU A 47 -18.45 -16.87 6.31
C GLU A 47 -16.93 -16.92 6.05
N GLY A 48 -16.19 -17.48 7.01
CA GLY A 48 -14.74 -17.59 6.94
C GLY A 48 -14.06 -16.24 7.16
N SER A 49 -13.16 -15.88 6.25
CA SER A 49 -12.44 -14.60 6.25
C SER A 49 -12.94 -13.63 5.17
N GLN A 50 -14.07 -13.97 4.52
CA GLN A 50 -14.63 -13.14 3.45
C GLN A 50 -15.36 -11.91 3.99
N ARG A 51 -15.10 -10.76 3.39
CA ARG A 51 -15.79 -9.48 3.60
C ARG A 51 -16.03 -8.83 2.26
N LEU A 52 -17.25 -8.35 2.05
CA LEU A 52 -17.56 -7.53 0.89
C LEU A 52 -17.59 -6.07 1.31
N VAL A 53 -16.89 -5.22 0.58
CA VAL A 53 -16.77 -3.79 0.85
C VAL A 53 -17.31 -3.05 -0.37
N PHE A 54 -18.31 -2.20 -0.19
CA PHE A 54 -18.88 -1.42 -1.28
C PHE A 54 -18.82 0.06 -0.94
N ASP A 55 -18.07 0.83 -1.72
CA ASP A 55 -18.19 2.29 -1.74
C ASP A 55 -19.16 2.67 -2.86
N VAL A 56 -20.34 3.15 -2.46
CA VAL A 56 -21.41 3.54 -3.38
C VAL A 56 -21.42 5.05 -3.54
N THR A 57 -21.15 5.52 -4.75
CA THR A 57 -21.17 6.95 -5.10
C THR A 57 -22.46 7.27 -5.82
N ALA A 58 -23.19 8.26 -5.31
CA ALA A 58 -24.31 8.89 -5.99
C ALA A 58 -23.89 10.23 -6.58
N TYR A 59 -24.08 10.39 -7.89
CA TYR A 59 -23.72 11.60 -8.61
C TYR A 59 -24.93 12.52 -8.77
N LYS A 60 -24.68 13.83 -8.85
CA LYS A 60 -25.72 14.86 -9.03
C LYS A 60 -26.59 14.62 -10.27
N GLY A 61 -26.03 14.00 -11.31
CA GLY A 61 -26.73 13.63 -12.54
C GLY A 61 -27.73 12.47 -12.39
N GLY A 62 -27.75 11.82 -11.22
CA GLY A 62 -28.61 10.67 -10.92
C GLY A 62 -27.96 9.31 -11.22
N GLY A 63 -26.74 9.29 -11.74
CA GLY A 63 -25.96 8.06 -11.89
C GLY A 63 -25.40 7.55 -10.57
N LEU A 64 -25.06 6.27 -10.56
CA LEU A 64 -24.44 5.56 -9.45
C LEU A 64 -23.17 4.85 -9.92
N SER A 65 -22.15 4.84 -9.08
CA SER A 65 -21.02 3.90 -9.21
C SER A 65 -20.83 3.11 -7.91
N VAL A 66 -20.27 1.92 -8.03
CA VAL A 66 -19.97 1.02 -6.92
C VAL A 66 -18.54 0.52 -7.10
N GLU A 67 -17.64 0.94 -6.22
CA GLU A 67 -16.33 0.32 -6.03
C GLU A 67 -16.54 -0.89 -5.11
N ALA A 68 -16.33 -2.09 -5.63
CA ALA A 68 -16.62 -3.35 -4.93
C ALA A 68 -15.32 -4.10 -4.60
N GLY A 69 -14.96 -4.11 -3.33
CA GLY A 69 -13.92 -4.95 -2.75
C GLY A 69 -14.47 -6.34 -2.38
N PHE A 70 -13.80 -7.37 -2.90
CA PHE A 70 -14.03 -8.77 -2.58
C PHE A 70 -12.86 -9.28 -1.76
N ASN A 71 -13.00 -9.20 -0.44
CA ASN A 71 -11.86 -9.35 0.44
C ASN A 71 -11.89 -10.71 1.13
N ASN A 72 -10.76 -11.40 1.18
CA ASN A 72 -10.58 -12.59 2.01
C ASN A 72 -9.54 -12.30 3.10
N ASP A 73 -9.73 -11.17 3.78
CA ASP A 73 -8.72 -10.50 4.61
C ASP A 73 -8.89 -10.71 6.12
N GLY A 74 -9.96 -11.37 6.56
CA GLY A 74 -10.23 -11.58 7.99
C GLY A 74 -9.08 -12.28 8.71
N ALA A 75 -8.45 -11.57 9.65
CA ALA A 75 -7.34 -12.00 10.50
C ALA A 75 -7.80 -12.21 11.94
N MET A 76 -7.03 -12.98 12.71
CA MET A 76 -7.24 -13.26 14.15
C MET A 76 -8.60 -13.86 14.54
N GLY A 77 -9.45 -14.23 13.57
CA GLY A 77 -10.68 -14.99 13.79
C GLY A 77 -10.45 -16.50 13.95
N ALA A 78 -11.50 -17.25 14.29
CA ALA A 78 -11.42 -18.71 14.45
C ALA A 78 -11.51 -19.51 13.13
N THR A 79 -11.92 -18.84 12.05
CA THR A 79 -12.16 -19.44 10.74
C THR A 79 -11.49 -18.62 9.65
N GLY A 80 -11.16 -19.25 8.54
CA GLY A 80 -10.57 -18.61 7.37
C GLY A 80 -10.01 -19.67 6.42
N GLY A 81 -9.22 -19.23 5.45
CA GLY A 81 -8.57 -20.04 4.45
C GLY A 81 -8.92 -19.62 3.03
N ARG A 82 -8.40 -20.38 2.07
CA ARG A 82 -8.73 -20.24 0.65
C ARG A 82 -10.22 -20.47 0.40
N VAL A 83 -10.78 -19.68 -0.51
CA VAL A 83 -12.19 -19.73 -0.88
C VAL A 83 -12.33 -19.71 -2.39
N ALA A 84 -13.25 -20.53 -2.92
CA ALA A 84 -13.57 -20.56 -4.34
C ALA A 84 -15.06 -20.27 -4.55
N TYR A 85 -15.39 -19.38 -5.47
CA TYR A 85 -16.76 -18.96 -5.71
C TYR A 85 -16.99 -18.45 -7.14
N GLY A 86 -18.23 -18.57 -7.60
CA GLY A 86 -18.73 -17.86 -8.77
C GLY A 86 -19.38 -16.54 -8.36
N LEU A 87 -19.16 -15.50 -9.15
CA LEU A 87 -19.77 -14.19 -8.99
C LEU A 87 -20.64 -13.87 -10.20
N THR A 88 -21.81 -13.28 -9.96
CA THR A 88 -22.59 -12.59 -10.98
C THR A 88 -23.09 -11.27 -10.44
N VAL A 89 -22.73 -10.17 -11.08
CA VAL A 89 -23.19 -8.82 -10.71
C VAL A 89 -24.18 -8.37 -11.75
N THR A 90 -25.35 -7.91 -11.30
CA THR A 90 -26.35 -7.28 -12.15
C THR A 90 -26.58 -5.84 -11.70
N MET A 91 -26.62 -4.92 -12.64
CA MET A 91 -26.96 -3.51 -12.45
C MET A 91 -27.96 -3.12 -13.53
N ASP A 92 -29.05 -2.46 -13.14
CA ASP A 92 -30.16 -2.08 -14.04
C ASP A 92 -30.71 -3.22 -14.92
N GLY A 93 -30.74 -4.44 -14.36
CA GLY A 93 -31.25 -5.64 -15.04
C GLY A 93 -30.27 -6.29 -16.02
N HIS A 94 -29.06 -5.75 -16.18
CA HIS A 94 -28.00 -6.28 -17.03
C HIS A 94 -26.89 -6.93 -16.20
N THR A 95 -26.33 -8.05 -16.67
CA THR A 95 -25.11 -8.62 -16.08
C THR A 95 -23.92 -7.73 -16.43
N VAL A 96 -23.28 -7.15 -15.42
CA VAL A 96 -22.11 -6.25 -15.56
C VAL A 96 -20.79 -6.91 -15.16
N ALA A 97 -20.84 -8.04 -14.44
CA ALA A 97 -19.69 -8.91 -14.26
C ALA A 97 -20.11 -10.36 -14.01
N GLN A 98 -19.27 -11.29 -14.45
CA GLN A 98 -19.42 -12.70 -14.20
C GLN A 98 -18.04 -13.34 -14.07
N GLU A 99 -17.70 -13.80 -12.87
CA GLU A 99 -16.35 -14.28 -12.55
C GLU A 99 -16.39 -15.64 -11.88
N SER A 100 -15.28 -16.37 -11.98
CA SER A 100 -15.00 -17.57 -11.17
C SER A 100 -13.64 -17.36 -10.51
N VAL A 101 -13.63 -17.25 -9.19
CA VAL A 101 -12.44 -16.83 -8.44
C VAL A 101 -12.05 -17.92 -7.45
N ASP A 102 -10.74 -18.20 -7.35
CA ASP A 102 -10.12 -19.04 -6.34
C ASP A 102 -9.11 -18.20 -5.54
N GLN A 103 -9.58 -17.65 -4.43
CA GLN A 103 -8.94 -16.58 -3.68
C GLN A 103 -8.27 -17.13 -2.42
N GLY A 104 -6.97 -16.89 -2.29
CA GLY A 104 -6.22 -17.28 -1.10
C GLY A 104 -6.56 -16.41 0.12
N GLN A 105 -6.20 -16.90 1.30
CA GLN A 105 -6.29 -16.13 2.55
C GLN A 105 -5.41 -14.87 2.43
N TYR A 106 -5.95 -13.72 2.86
CA TYR A 106 -5.37 -12.38 2.83
C TYR A 106 -5.19 -11.75 1.43
N GLN A 107 -5.64 -12.43 0.36
CA GLN A 107 -5.78 -11.78 -0.94
C GLN A 107 -7.14 -11.09 -1.02
N ASN A 108 -7.18 -9.95 -1.69
CA ASN A 108 -8.37 -9.20 -2.06
C ASN A 108 -8.35 -8.97 -3.58
N TRP A 109 -9.49 -8.54 -4.13
CA TRP A 109 -9.54 -7.92 -5.45
C TRP A 109 -10.69 -6.93 -5.51
N HIS A 110 -10.59 -5.95 -6.39
CA HIS A 110 -11.55 -4.87 -6.52
C HIS A 110 -12.11 -4.82 -7.94
N ARG A 111 -13.33 -4.27 -8.07
CA ARG A 111 -13.91 -3.92 -9.37
C ARG A 111 -14.92 -2.80 -9.24
N THR A 112 -14.91 -1.88 -10.20
CA THR A 112 -15.90 -0.80 -10.28
C THR A 112 -17.03 -1.14 -11.24
N PHE A 113 -18.25 -0.78 -10.84
CA PHE A 113 -19.47 -0.87 -11.65
C PHE A 113 -20.16 0.49 -11.70
N SER A 114 -20.59 0.95 -12.87
CA SER A 114 -21.32 2.22 -13.03
C SER A 114 -22.63 2.02 -13.78
N SER A 115 -23.65 2.79 -13.42
CA SER A 115 -24.98 2.77 -14.06
C SER A 115 -24.99 3.44 -15.43
N ASN A 116 -23.93 4.17 -15.78
CA ASN A 116 -23.77 4.82 -17.07
C ASN A 116 -22.28 4.83 -17.47
N SER A 117 -22.00 5.27 -18.69
CA SER A 117 -20.64 5.33 -19.24
C SER A 117 -19.90 6.62 -18.92
N THR A 118 -20.45 7.53 -18.12
CA THR A 118 -19.88 8.87 -17.88
C THR A 118 -19.47 9.13 -16.42
N ASP A 119 -19.94 8.31 -15.48
CA ASP A 119 -19.69 8.44 -14.05
C ASP A 119 -18.75 7.32 -13.55
N GLY A 120 -17.80 7.67 -12.67
CA GLY A 120 -16.87 6.72 -12.04
C GLY A 120 -15.54 7.38 -11.60
N GLY A 121 -14.62 6.56 -11.10
CA GLY A 121 -13.22 6.92 -10.78
C GLY A 121 -12.31 7.03 -12.02
N GLN A 122 -11.10 7.55 -11.85
CA GLN A 122 -10.21 7.90 -12.96
C GLN A 122 -9.77 6.64 -13.74
N GLY A 123 -9.86 6.68 -15.07
CA GLY A 123 -9.41 5.59 -15.95
C GLY A 123 -10.50 4.58 -16.35
N LEU A 124 -11.73 4.71 -15.85
CA LEU A 124 -12.82 3.75 -16.12
C LEU A 124 -13.55 3.94 -17.45
N GLY A 125 -13.25 5.00 -18.21
CA GLY A 125 -13.88 5.19 -19.51
C GLY A 125 -13.02 5.86 -20.55
N GLY A 126 -13.46 5.71 -21.79
CA GLY A 126 -12.74 6.20 -22.97
C GLY A 126 -13.09 7.65 -23.30
N PRO A 127 -12.21 8.38 -23.99
CA PRO A 127 -12.52 9.71 -24.52
C PRO A 127 -13.77 9.74 -25.40
N ALA A 128 -14.09 8.62 -26.07
CA ALA A 128 -15.31 8.47 -26.88
C ALA A 128 -16.60 8.57 -26.06
N GLU A 129 -16.55 8.20 -24.79
CA GLU A 129 -17.66 8.28 -23.83
C GLU A 129 -17.62 9.61 -23.03
N GLY A 130 -16.75 10.55 -23.41
CA GLY A 130 -16.63 11.86 -22.76
C GLY A 130 -15.67 11.93 -21.58
N TRP A 131 -14.89 10.87 -21.33
CA TRP A 131 -13.91 10.86 -20.24
C TRP A 131 -12.73 11.76 -20.53
N LEU A 132 -12.38 12.58 -19.54
CA LEU A 132 -11.22 13.45 -19.58
C LEU A 132 -10.06 12.82 -18.81
N ASN A 133 -8.86 12.93 -19.37
CA ASN A 133 -7.65 12.67 -18.60
C ASN A 133 -7.40 13.86 -17.68
N ILE A 134 -7.64 13.68 -16.38
CA ILE A 134 -7.36 14.71 -15.39
C ILE A 134 -5.85 14.80 -15.21
N ARG A 135 -5.30 15.97 -15.55
CA ARG A 135 -3.90 16.30 -15.29
C ARG A 135 -3.81 17.08 -14.00
N HIS A 136 -3.06 16.55 -13.06
CA HIS A 136 -2.84 17.15 -11.75
C HIS A 136 -1.74 18.21 -11.80
N ASP A 137 -1.76 19.12 -10.85
CA ASP A 137 -0.69 20.09 -10.63
C ASP A 137 0.45 19.39 -9.86
N ILE A 138 1.35 18.76 -10.63
CA ILE A 138 2.45 17.96 -10.07
C ILE A 138 3.47 18.85 -9.35
N ASP A 139 3.75 20.05 -9.88
CA ASP A 139 4.59 21.05 -9.21
C ASP A 139 4.05 21.39 -7.81
N HIS A 140 2.72 21.49 -7.68
CA HIS A 140 2.08 21.71 -6.38
C HIS A 140 2.30 20.52 -5.42
N LEU A 141 2.10 19.29 -5.88
CA LEU A 141 2.31 18.08 -5.06
C LEU A 141 3.78 17.94 -4.61
N GLU A 142 4.74 18.29 -5.47
CA GLU A 142 6.16 18.34 -5.13
C GLU A 142 6.46 19.40 -4.07
N THR A 143 5.88 20.60 -4.24
CA THR A 143 6.07 21.73 -3.31
C THR A 143 5.50 21.42 -1.91
N THR A 144 4.42 20.65 -1.82
CA THR A 144 3.84 20.22 -0.54
C THR A 144 4.58 19.04 0.08
N GLY A 145 5.54 18.42 -0.62
CA GLY A 145 6.21 17.20 -0.17
C GLY A 145 5.33 15.95 -0.25
N ALA A 146 4.20 16.01 -0.97
CA ALA A 146 3.31 14.87 -1.11
C ALA A 146 3.95 13.77 -1.98
N ILE A 147 4.84 14.15 -2.88
CA ILE A 147 5.63 13.25 -3.74
C ILE A 147 7.09 13.71 -3.81
N ALA A 148 7.96 12.85 -4.35
CA ALA A 148 9.33 13.23 -4.69
C ALA A 148 9.38 14.30 -5.81
N GLU A 149 10.42 15.11 -5.83
CA GLU A 149 10.67 16.10 -6.90
C GLU A 149 11.23 15.40 -8.15
N TYR A 150 10.39 15.28 -9.18
CA TYR A 150 10.77 14.72 -10.47
C TYR A 150 11.08 15.84 -11.46
N ASN A 151 12.07 15.63 -12.32
CA ASN A 151 12.30 16.55 -13.43
C ASN A 151 11.26 16.32 -14.53
N LEU A 152 10.17 17.09 -14.50
CA LEU A 152 9.05 17.00 -15.44
C LEU A 152 9.46 17.35 -16.89
N ALA A 153 10.57 18.08 -17.09
CA ALA A 153 11.04 18.45 -18.43
C ALA A 153 11.64 17.28 -19.22
N ASN A 154 12.04 16.19 -18.55
CA ASN A 154 12.65 15.04 -19.20
C ASN A 154 11.64 14.21 -20.02
N GLY A 155 10.35 14.31 -19.71
CA GLY A 155 9.31 13.47 -20.32
C GLY A 155 9.57 11.97 -20.13
N VAL A 156 8.81 11.15 -20.85
CA VAL A 156 9.01 9.69 -20.94
C VAL A 156 8.91 9.29 -22.41
N ASP A 157 9.75 8.35 -22.84
CA ASP A 157 9.77 7.86 -24.22
C ASP A 157 8.41 7.26 -24.62
N ASP A 158 7.90 7.65 -25.80
CA ASP A 158 6.60 7.19 -26.29
C ASP A 158 6.54 5.66 -26.47
N THR A 159 7.67 5.01 -26.75
CA THR A 159 7.79 3.55 -26.82
C THR A 159 7.47 2.90 -25.47
N LEU A 160 7.93 3.49 -24.37
CA LEU A 160 7.63 3.00 -23.02
C LEU A 160 6.15 3.22 -22.68
N LEU A 161 5.59 4.39 -23.03
CA LEU A 161 4.17 4.66 -22.83
C LEU A 161 3.28 3.72 -23.64
N ASN A 162 3.66 3.38 -24.88
CA ASN A 162 2.96 2.37 -25.68
C ASN A 162 3.08 0.97 -25.08
N ALA A 163 4.21 0.62 -24.46
CA ALA A 163 4.37 -0.64 -23.75
C ALA A 163 3.46 -0.71 -22.51
N TYR A 164 3.30 0.38 -21.76
CA TYR A 164 2.34 0.47 -20.66
C TYR A 164 0.90 0.30 -21.13
N ALA A 165 0.51 0.97 -22.21
CA ALA A 165 -0.81 0.78 -22.81
C ALA A 165 -1.06 -0.66 -23.23
N ALA A 166 -0.07 -1.31 -23.87
CA ALA A 166 -0.17 -2.70 -24.29
C ALA A 166 -0.25 -3.66 -23.10
N ALA A 167 0.47 -3.39 -22.01
CA ALA A 167 0.42 -4.18 -20.79
C ALA A 167 -0.95 -4.09 -20.09
N ALA A 168 -1.50 -2.88 -19.98
CA ALA A 168 -2.83 -2.64 -19.41
C ALA A 168 -3.99 -3.18 -20.28
N GLN A 169 -3.75 -3.46 -21.56
CA GLN A 169 -4.73 -4.06 -22.47
C GLN A 169 -4.50 -5.55 -22.71
N ALA A 170 -3.46 -6.14 -22.08
CA ALA A 170 -3.16 -7.55 -22.25
C ALA A 170 -4.31 -8.40 -21.71
N ALA A 171 -4.63 -9.50 -22.39
CA ALA A 171 -5.70 -10.39 -21.95
C ALA A 171 -5.45 -10.89 -20.53
N GLY A 172 -6.41 -10.66 -19.63
CA GLY A 172 -6.32 -11.04 -18.22
C GLY A 172 -5.55 -10.08 -17.32
N SER A 173 -5.20 -8.88 -17.81
CA SER A 173 -4.64 -7.81 -16.97
C SER A 173 -5.64 -7.34 -15.91
N ASP A 174 -6.91 -7.23 -16.29
CA ASP A 174 -8.04 -6.83 -15.43
C ASP A 174 -8.76 -8.00 -14.74
N ALA A 175 -8.21 -9.23 -14.85
CA ALA A 175 -8.83 -10.40 -14.24
C ALA A 175 -8.69 -10.35 -12.70
N PRO A 176 -9.65 -10.92 -11.94
CA PRO A 176 -9.51 -11.05 -10.50
C PRO A 176 -8.17 -11.70 -10.13
N LEU A 177 -7.45 -11.07 -9.18
CA LEU A 177 -6.15 -11.52 -8.67
C LEU A 177 -4.98 -11.42 -9.68
N ALA A 178 -5.14 -10.67 -10.77
CA ALA A 178 -4.05 -10.39 -11.70
C ALA A 178 -2.90 -9.62 -11.01
N THR A 179 -1.68 -9.88 -11.47
CA THR A 179 -0.47 -9.29 -10.85
C THR A 179 -0.08 -7.94 -11.47
N ALA A 180 -0.67 -7.56 -12.60
CA ALA A 180 -0.38 -6.32 -13.33
C ALA A 180 1.13 -6.02 -13.55
N GLY A 181 1.94 -7.07 -13.73
CA GLY A 181 3.39 -6.94 -13.90
C GLY A 181 4.18 -6.70 -12.61
N VAL A 182 3.54 -6.75 -11.44
CA VAL A 182 4.21 -6.76 -10.13
C VAL A 182 4.86 -8.13 -9.90
N THR A 183 6.08 -8.11 -9.34
CA THR A 183 6.87 -9.33 -9.15
C THR A 183 6.38 -10.12 -7.94
N GLN A 184 5.86 -11.33 -8.16
CA GLN A 184 5.30 -12.15 -7.07
C GLN A 184 6.36 -12.68 -6.08
N TYR A 185 7.57 -12.97 -6.55
CA TYR A 185 8.69 -13.38 -5.69
C TYR A 185 9.49 -12.14 -5.27
N MET A 186 9.04 -11.46 -4.21
CA MET A 186 9.67 -10.22 -3.75
C MET A 186 11.13 -10.39 -3.35
N PRO A 187 11.61 -11.48 -2.68
CA PRO A 187 13.03 -11.63 -2.33
C PRO A 187 14.01 -11.69 -3.52
N GLY A 188 13.52 -11.66 -4.77
CA GLY A 188 14.34 -11.70 -5.97
C GLY A 188 15.33 -10.53 -6.06
N THR A 189 16.55 -10.85 -6.49
CA THR A 189 17.61 -9.86 -6.72
C THR A 189 17.51 -9.22 -8.11
N GLY A 190 18.08 -8.01 -8.27
CA GLY A 190 18.15 -7.30 -9.54
C GLY A 190 17.25 -6.07 -9.57
N GLY A 191 17.35 -5.29 -10.66
CA GLY A 191 16.48 -4.14 -10.87
C GLY A 191 15.07 -4.59 -11.26
N ARG A 192 14.05 -4.05 -10.60
CA ARG A 192 12.65 -4.30 -10.95
C ARG A 192 11.89 -2.98 -11.05
N ALA A 193 10.98 -2.89 -12.03
CA ALA A 193 10.21 -1.69 -12.30
C ALA A 193 9.12 -1.41 -11.23
N ASP A 194 8.79 -2.41 -10.40
CA ASP A 194 7.84 -2.30 -9.30
C ASP A 194 8.48 -1.82 -7.98
N ILE A 195 9.82 -1.76 -7.87
CA ILE A 195 10.51 -1.27 -6.67
C ILE A 195 11.22 0.06 -6.96
N GLY A 196 11.03 1.02 -6.06
CA GLY A 196 11.72 2.31 -6.06
C GLY A 196 11.14 3.17 -4.95
N PHE A 197 11.28 4.50 -5.05
CA PHE A 197 10.52 5.42 -4.19
C PHE A 197 9.03 5.18 -4.38
N THR A 198 8.62 5.07 -5.65
CA THR A 198 7.37 4.48 -6.12
C THR A 198 7.66 3.62 -7.36
N THR A 199 6.67 2.99 -7.98
CA THR A 199 6.89 2.21 -9.21
C THR A 199 7.34 3.08 -10.39
N ALA A 200 7.94 2.46 -11.41
CA ALA A 200 8.24 3.12 -12.68
C ALA A 200 6.96 3.60 -13.39
N GLY A 201 5.84 2.88 -13.25
CA GLY A 201 4.53 3.27 -13.79
C GLY A 201 4.01 4.56 -13.13
N ASN A 202 4.03 4.60 -11.80
CA ASN A 202 3.68 5.79 -11.01
C ASN A 202 4.59 6.97 -11.36
N THR A 203 5.90 6.74 -11.44
CA THR A 203 6.88 7.77 -11.84
C THR A 203 6.58 8.33 -13.24
N ALA A 204 6.31 7.45 -14.22
CA ALA A 204 5.96 7.87 -15.57
C ALA A 204 4.65 8.65 -15.61
N TRP A 205 3.66 8.26 -14.81
CA TRP A 205 2.41 8.98 -14.68
C TRP A 205 2.64 10.38 -14.07
N LEU A 206 3.39 10.49 -12.97
CA LEU A 206 3.73 11.78 -12.36
C LEU A 206 4.43 12.71 -13.36
N ILE A 207 5.45 12.23 -14.09
CA ILE A 207 6.22 13.04 -15.05
C ILE A 207 5.36 13.51 -16.23
N THR A 208 4.54 12.61 -16.80
CA THR A 208 3.88 12.88 -18.09
C THR A 208 2.43 13.32 -17.98
N GLN A 209 1.76 12.89 -16.91
CA GLN A 209 0.31 12.88 -16.79
C GLN A 209 -0.38 12.20 -18.00
N ASP A 210 0.30 11.25 -18.67
CA ASP A 210 -0.22 10.50 -19.82
C ASP A 210 -1.13 9.37 -19.35
N MET A 211 -2.30 9.25 -19.99
CA MET A 211 -3.31 8.23 -19.66
C MET A 211 -2.76 6.81 -19.76
N ARG A 212 -1.80 6.53 -20.67
CA ARG A 212 -1.21 5.19 -20.81
C ARG A 212 -0.42 4.78 -19.58
N ALA A 213 0.32 5.72 -18.99
CA ALA A 213 1.03 5.50 -17.74
C ALA A 213 0.04 5.42 -16.56
N ALA A 214 -1.00 6.26 -16.55
CA ALA A 214 -2.06 6.23 -15.55
C ALA A 214 -2.76 4.86 -15.52
N SER A 215 -3.20 4.34 -16.67
CA SER A 215 -3.84 3.02 -16.76
C SER A 215 -2.93 1.91 -16.21
N TYR A 216 -1.65 1.90 -16.58
CA TYR A 216 -0.73 0.88 -16.08
C TYR A 216 -0.46 1.01 -14.57
N ALA A 217 -0.35 2.23 -14.05
CA ALA A 217 -0.23 2.49 -12.62
C ALA A 217 -1.47 2.04 -11.83
N MET A 218 -2.67 2.24 -12.38
CA MET A 218 -3.93 1.80 -11.78
C MET A 218 -4.05 0.28 -11.75
N GLU A 219 -3.64 -0.42 -12.82
CA GLU A 219 -3.54 -1.89 -12.81
C GLU A 219 -2.55 -2.37 -11.72
N GLN A 220 -1.43 -1.68 -11.53
CA GLN A 220 -0.50 -1.97 -10.43
C GLN A 220 -1.11 -1.73 -9.05
N ALA A 221 -1.97 -0.72 -8.89
CA ALA A 221 -2.73 -0.48 -7.66
C ALA A 221 -3.73 -1.62 -7.38
N GLU A 222 -4.40 -2.14 -8.41
CA GLU A 222 -5.27 -3.32 -8.31
C GLU A 222 -4.49 -4.54 -7.81
N ALA A 223 -3.27 -4.74 -8.33
CA ALA A 223 -2.39 -5.82 -7.89
C ALA A 223 -2.05 -5.76 -6.39
N ALA A 224 -2.05 -4.56 -5.78
CA ALA A 224 -1.81 -4.40 -4.34
C ALA A 224 -2.85 -5.14 -3.48
N SER A 225 -4.12 -5.16 -3.93
CA SER A 225 -5.19 -5.92 -3.30
C SER A 225 -4.87 -7.42 -3.28
N THR A 226 -4.17 -7.92 -4.30
CA THR A 226 -3.95 -9.35 -4.51
C THR A 226 -2.81 -9.92 -3.68
N VAL A 227 -1.93 -9.08 -3.17
CA VAL A 227 -0.79 -9.51 -2.34
C VAL A 227 -1.32 -9.91 -0.96
N PRO A 228 -0.94 -11.07 -0.40
CA PRO A 228 -1.49 -11.58 0.86
C PRO A 228 -0.96 -10.88 2.13
N TRP A 229 -0.97 -9.54 2.13
CA TRP A 229 -0.70 -8.68 3.29
C TRP A 229 -1.96 -8.03 3.88
N ASN A 230 -3.14 -8.31 3.31
CA ASN A 230 -4.39 -7.70 3.78
C ASN A 230 -4.89 -8.44 5.02
N LEU A 231 -4.59 -7.87 6.19
CA LEU A 231 -4.86 -8.46 7.50
C LEU A 231 -5.90 -7.59 8.22
N TRP A 232 -7.19 -7.82 7.96
CA TRP A 232 -8.29 -7.09 8.59
C TRP A 232 -8.71 -7.75 9.90
N ASP A 233 -8.60 -7.03 11.02
CA ASP A 233 -9.09 -7.51 12.31
C ASP A 233 -10.51 -7.00 12.58
N ALA A 234 -11.48 -7.89 12.39
CA ALA A 234 -12.89 -7.59 12.62
C ALA A 234 -13.22 -7.30 14.11
N ALA A 235 -12.44 -7.82 15.07
CA ALA A 235 -12.67 -7.57 16.49
C ALA A 235 -12.38 -6.11 16.86
N ASN A 236 -11.33 -5.54 16.24
CA ASN A 236 -10.87 -4.17 16.48
C ASN A 236 -11.28 -3.18 15.38
N LYS A 237 -11.98 -3.65 14.34
CA LYS A 237 -12.52 -2.85 13.22
C LYS A 237 -11.44 -2.03 12.50
N GLY A 238 -10.30 -2.66 12.26
CA GLY A 238 -9.16 -2.01 11.62
C GLY A 238 -8.21 -3.01 10.98
N TRP A 239 -7.20 -2.49 10.31
CA TRP A 239 -6.04 -3.29 9.91
C TRP A 239 -5.29 -3.78 11.15
N LEU A 240 -4.63 -4.91 11.01
CA LEU A 240 -3.90 -5.57 12.08
C LEU A 240 -2.95 -4.60 12.81
N SER A 241 -3.17 -4.42 14.11
CA SER A 241 -2.40 -3.50 14.94
C SER A 241 -1.59 -4.24 15.99
N ILE A 242 -0.38 -3.75 16.26
CA ILE A 242 0.43 -4.23 17.38
C ILE A 242 0.02 -3.61 18.72
N GLU A 243 -0.86 -2.59 18.73
CA GLU A 243 -1.51 -2.12 19.97
C GLU A 243 -2.41 -3.21 20.55
N ASP A 244 -3.16 -3.89 19.68
CA ASP A 244 -4.05 -4.99 20.05
C ASP A 244 -3.30 -6.30 20.26
N TYR A 245 -2.22 -6.52 19.50
CA TYR A 245 -1.41 -7.75 19.58
C TYR A 245 0.10 -7.45 19.64
N PRO A 246 0.63 -7.00 20.79
CA PRO A 246 2.02 -6.54 20.89
C PRO A 246 3.07 -7.59 20.52
N ASN A 247 2.77 -8.87 20.73
CA ASN A 247 3.69 -9.98 20.45
C ASN A 247 3.49 -10.65 19.08
N LEU A 248 2.52 -10.18 18.29
CA LEU A 248 2.15 -10.84 17.05
C LEU A 248 3.25 -10.74 16.01
N TRP A 249 3.59 -11.86 15.39
CA TRP A 249 4.52 -11.89 14.28
C TRP A 249 3.88 -12.63 13.11
N THR A 250 3.75 -11.98 11.95
CA THR A 250 3.15 -12.63 10.77
C THR A 250 4.04 -13.71 10.17
N ASP A 251 5.31 -13.80 10.60
CA ASP A 251 6.21 -14.87 10.23
C ASP A 251 5.86 -16.18 10.96
N PRO A 252 5.92 -17.35 10.28
CA PRO A 252 5.62 -18.64 10.90
C PRO A 252 6.46 -18.97 12.15
N ARG A 253 7.63 -18.35 12.33
CA ARG A 253 8.46 -18.49 13.53
C ARG A 253 7.78 -17.94 14.79
N GLY A 254 6.73 -17.11 14.66
CA GLY A 254 5.87 -16.67 15.76
C GLY A 254 5.04 -17.79 16.40
N GLY A 255 4.98 -18.97 15.77
CA GLY A 255 4.25 -20.14 16.27
C GLY A 255 2.82 -20.22 15.76
N THR A 256 1.91 -20.70 16.60
CA THR A 256 0.49 -20.87 16.24
C THR A 256 -0.36 -19.79 16.91
N GLY A 257 -1.10 -19.03 16.11
CA GLY A 257 -1.98 -18.00 16.62
C GLY A 257 -3.20 -18.54 17.35
N ARG A 258 -3.82 -17.68 18.16
CA ARG A 258 -5.07 -17.98 18.88
C ARG A 258 -6.12 -16.92 18.55
N PRO A 259 -7.37 -17.33 18.25
CA PRO A 259 -8.41 -16.39 17.85
C PRO A 259 -8.65 -15.33 18.93
N GLY A 260 -8.56 -14.05 18.57
CA GLY A 260 -8.81 -12.90 19.44
C GLY A 260 -7.92 -12.80 20.69
N ASP A 261 -6.82 -13.56 20.78
CA ASP A 261 -5.90 -13.52 21.91
C ASP A 261 -4.86 -12.41 21.71
N ALA A 262 -4.96 -11.33 22.48
CA ALA A 262 -4.00 -10.21 22.48
C ALA A 262 -2.54 -10.65 22.75
N THR A 263 -2.35 -11.81 23.39
CA THR A 263 -1.02 -12.37 23.66
C THR A 263 -0.50 -13.29 22.56
N SER A 264 -1.26 -13.44 21.47
CA SER A 264 -0.90 -14.31 20.35
C SER A 264 0.45 -13.90 19.74
N GLY A 265 1.33 -14.88 19.56
CA GLY A 265 2.63 -14.70 18.91
C GLY A 265 2.59 -14.79 17.39
N SER A 266 1.46 -15.23 16.82
CA SER A 266 1.31 -15.50 15.38
C SER A 266 -0.14 -15.32 14.92
N LEU A 267 -0.34 -15.26 13.61
CA LEU A 267 -1.66 -15.21 13.00
C LEU A 267 -2.44 -16.50 13.27
N THR A 268 -3.75 -16.37 13.47
CA THR A 268 -4.62 -17.55 13.64
C THR A 268 -4.84 -18.27 12.31
N GLN A 269 -5.14 -17.52 11.25
CA GLN A 269 -5.14 -18.01 9.88
C GLN A 269 -3.73 -17.84 9.31
N THR A 270 -3.07 -18.94 9.01
CA THR A 270 -1.76 -18.90 8.35
C THR A 270 -1.92 -18.41 6.91
N GLY A 271 -0.93 -17.68 6.40
CA GLY A 271 -0.90 -17.26 4.99
C GLY A 271 -1.00 -18.47 4.05
N ASP A 272 -1.67 -18.27 2.92
CA ASP A 272 -1.88 -19.30 1.92
C ASP A 272 -0.68 -19.40 0.95
N ALA A 273 0.00 -20.56 0.99
CA ALA A 273 1.14 -20.85 0.13
C ALA A 273 0.79 -20.99 -1.36
N GLN A 274 -0.49 -21.12 -1.72
CA GLN A 274 -0.97 -21.27 -3.10
C GLN A 274 -1.28 -19.95 -3.80
N THR A 275 -1.09 -18.81 -3.12
CA THR A 275 -1.31 -17.46 -3.68
C THR A 275 -0.32 -17.09 -4.79
N GLY A 276 0.83 -17.79 -4.86
CA GLY A 276 1.94 -17.50 -5.78
C GLY A 276 2.86 -16.38 -5.30
N TRP A 277 2.48 -15.66 -4.24
CA TRP A 277 3.25 -14.53 -3.70
C TRP A 277 4.25 -15.00 -2.63
N THR A 278 5.46 -14.45 -2.68
CA THR A 278 6.46 -14.53 -1.60
C THR A 278 6.80 -13.10 -1.21
N LEU A 279 6.37 -12.69 -0.01
CA LEU A 279 6.52 -11.33 0.47
C LEU A 279 7.92 -11.12 1.05
N ASP A 280 8.42 -9.89 0.94
CA ASP A 280 9.66 -9.46 1.56
C ASP A 280 9.66 -7.94 1.78
N PRO A 281 9.78 -7.46 3.03
CA PRO A 281 9.75 -6.02 3.32
C PRO A 281 10.84 -5.23 2.60
N ALA A 282 11.99 -5.86 2.29
CA ALA A 282 13.10 -5.18 1.63
C ALA A 282 12.98 -5.11 0.10
N HIS A 283 11.97 -5.75 -0.47
CA HIS A 283 11.70 -5.74 -1.90
C HIS A 283 10.21 -5.54 -2.21
N GLN A 284 9.49 -4.89 -1.29
CA GLN A 284 8.10 -4.52 -1.47
C GLN A 284 7.95 -3.31 -2.42
N PRO A 285 6.92 -3.30 -3.27
CA PRO A 285 6.58 -2.15 -4.09
C PRO A 285 5.87 -1.06 -3.28
N ASP A 286 5.76 0.15 -3.85
CA ASP A 286 4.73 1.14 -3.47
C ASP A 286 3.73 1.26 -4.62
N LEU A 287 2.57 0.63 -4.44
CA LEU A 287 1.57 0.44 -5.48
C LEU A 287 0.39 1.39 -5.34
N SER A 288 0.11 1.88 -4.12
CA SER A 288 -1.19 2.47 -3.80
C SER A 288 -1.13 3.94 -3.44
N TYR A 289 0.00 4.46 -2.93
CA TYR A 289 0.07 5.84 -2.44
C TYR A 289 -0.11 6.88 -3.56
N VAL A 290 0.66 6.78 -4.64
CA VAL A 290 0.54 7.71 -5.78
C VAL A 290 -0.82 7.62 -6.46
N PRO A 291 -1.35 6.41 -6.81
CA PRO A 291 -2.70 6.30 -7.36
C PRO A 291 -3.76 6.89 -6.43
N TYR A 292 -3.70 6.63 -5.12
CA TYR A 292 -4.63 7.22 -4.15
C TYR A 292 -4.57 8.75 -4.16
N LEU A 293 -3.36 9.33 -4.16
CA LEU A 293 -3.18 10.78 -4.16
C LEU A 293 -3.80 11.45 -5.39
N LEU A 294 -3.72 10.79 -6.54
CA LEU A 294 -4.19 11.33 -7.82
C LEU A 294 -5.68 11.06 -8.08
N THR A 295 -6.28 10.02 -7.47
CA THR A 295 -7.69 9.67 -7.71
C THR A 295 -8.61 9.97 -6.53
N GLY A 296 -8.08 9.92 -5.31
CA GLY A 296 -8.85 9.96 -4.07
C GLY A 296 -9.72 8.73 -3.83
N GLU A 297 -9.51 7.63 -4.57
CA GLU A 297 -10.32 6.40 -4.45
C GLU A 297 -9.96 5.62 -3.18
N ARG A 298 -10.96 5.37 -2.34
CA ARG A 298 -10.77 4.93 -0.95
C ARG A 298 -10.14 3.54 -0.84
N TRP A 299 -10.42 2.64 -1.78
CA TRP A 299 -9.87 1.28 -1.78
C TRP A 299 -8.34 1.26 -1.94
N MET A 300 -7.73 2.28 -2.56
CA MET A 300 -6.27 2.38 -2.65
C MET A 300 -5.66 2.79 -1.32
N LEU A 301 -6.33 3.67 -0.56
CA LEU A 301 -5.92 3.99 0.81
C LEU A 301 -6.01 2.75 1.71
N ASP A 302 -7.08 1.96 1.58
CA ASP A 302 -7.22 0.69 2.30
C ASP A 302 -6.02 -0.24 2.05
N ASN A 303 -5.59 -0.39 0.79
CA ASN A 303 -4.42 -1.19 0.42
C ASN A 303 -3.10 -0.63 0.99
N LEU A 304 -2.91 0.69 0.93
CA LEU A 304 -1.76 1.37 1.53
C LEU A 304 -1.67 1.08 3.04
N GLN A 305 -2.79 1.25 3.75
CA GLN A 305 -2.86 1.02 5.19
C GLN A 305 -2.65 -0.46 5.54
N ALA A 306 -3.20 -1.38 4.75
CA ALA A 306 -2.99 -2.81 4.92
C ALA A 306 -1.49 -3.19 4.78
N GLN A 307 -0.81 -2.66 3.75
CA GLN A 307 0.61 -2.89 3.55
C GLN A 307 1.46 -2.27 4.68
N ALA A 308 1.13 -1.07 5.14
CA ALA A 308 1.80 -0.42 6.28
C ALA A 308 1.65 -1.22 7.58
N ALA A 309 0.42 -1.70 7.87
CA ALA A 309 0.14 -2.56 9.02
C ALA A 309 0.94 -3.88 8.96
N TRP A 310 1.00 -4.52 7.78
CA TRP A 310 1.82 -5.71 7.56
C TRP A 310 3.31 -5.46 7.78
N ASN A 311 3.84 -4.31 7.33
CA ASN A 311 5.25 -3.96 7.56
C ASN A 311 5.61 -3.96 9.04
N ILE A 312 4.74 -3.39 9.88
CA ILE A 312 4.92 -3.35 11.34
C ILE A 312 4.82 -4.77 11.92
N ALA A 313 3.77 -5.52 11.58
CA ALA A 313 3.51 -6.84 12.15
C ALA A 313 4.47 -7.95 11.64
N SER A 314 5.12 -7.74 10.50
CA SER A 314 6.12 -8.65 9.94
C SER A 314 7.49 -8.56 10.61
N GLN A 315 7.74 -7.48 11.36
CA GLN A 315 8.97 -7.30 12.11
C GLN A 315 8.93 -8.11 13.42
N TRP A 316 10.05 -8.77 13.73
CA TRP A 316 10.15 -9.64 14.91
C TRP A 316 9.89 -8.82 16.19
N PRO A 317 8.94 -9.23 17.07
CA PRO A 317 8.52 -8.44 18.24
C PRO A 317 9.64 -7.89 19.09
N LEU A 318 10.67 -8.69 19.40
CA LEU A 318 11.78 -8.23 20.24
C LEU A 318 12.55 -7.06 19.62
N VAL A 319 12.68 -7.05 18.29
CA VAL A 319 13.42 -6.03 17.53
C VAL A 319 12.58 -4.78 17.31
N ARG A 320 11.26 -4.90 17.23
CA ARG A 320 10.35 -3.75 17.20
C ARG A 320 10.00 -3.21 18.59
N GLU A 321 10.74 -3.62 19.62
CA GLU A 321 10.51 -3.32 21.04
C GLU A 321 9.05 -3.62 21.48
N ASN A 322 8.48 -4.68 20.90
CA ASN A 322 7.08 -5.06 20.99
C ASN A 322 6.16 -3.91 20.55
N GLY A 323 5.54 -3.20 21.49
CA GLY A 323 4.51 -2.19 21.20
C GLY A 323 5.03 -0.93 20.48
N GLU A 324 6.34 -0.67 20.49
CA GLU A 324 6.92 0.55 19.91
C GLU A 324 6.98 0.54 18.37
N GLY A 325 6.75 -0.61 17.73
CA GLY A 325 6.60 -0.69 16.27
C GLY A 325 7.86 -0.34 15.45
N LEU A 326 9.06 -0.47 16.04
CA LEU A 326 10.30 -0.12 15.35
C LEU A 326 10.57 -1.06 14.16
N VAL A 327 10.50 -0.53 12.93
CA VAL A 327 10.83 -1.28 11.70
C VAL A 327 12.26 -1.06 11.24
N VAL A 328 12.98 -0.13 11.87
CA VAL A 328 14.36 0.25 11.49
C VAL A 328 15.42 -0.55 12.25
N GLN A 329 15.17 -0.84 13.53
CA GLN A 329 16.12 -1.53 14.40
C GLN A 329 16.47 -2.93 13.83
N GLN A 330 17.77 -3.28 13.83
CA GLN A 330 18.31 -4.57 13.39
C GLN A 330 17.77 -5.10 12.03
N ASN A 331 17.40 -4.20 11.13
CA ASN A 331 16.87 -4.55 9.81
C ASN A 331 17.94 -4.39 8.71
N GLN A 332 17.68 -4.95 7.53
CA GLN A 332 18.34 -4.47 6.32
C GLN A 332 17.96 -3.00 6.10
N VAL A 333 18.91 -2.12 5.79
CA VAL A 333 18.64 -0.67 5.64
C VAL A 333 17.59 -0.41 4.55
N ARG A 334 17.61 -1.17 3.45
CA ARG A 334 16.53 -1.11 2.45
C ARG A 334 15.18 -1.59 2.98
N GLY A 335 15.16 -2.64 3.80
CA GLY A 335 13.93 -3.10 4.47
C GLY A 335 13.35 -2.03 5.40
N ALA A 336 14.22 -1.39 6.18
CA ALA A 336 13.86 -0.24 6.99
C ALA A 336 13.31 0.92 6.16
N ALA A 337 13.98 1.25 5.03
CA ALA A 337 13.56 2.32 4.14
C ALA A 337 12.14 2.09 3.59
N TRP A 338 11.89 0.93 2.97
CA TRP A 338 10.59 0.68 2.35
C TRP A 338 9.47 0.43 3.36
N ALA A 339 9.75 -0.17 4.52
CA ALA A 339 8.77 -0.30 5.58
C ALA A 339 8.38 1.07 6.16
N LEU A 340 9.36 1.91 6.48
CA LEU A 340 9.11 3.23 7.04
C LEU A 340 8.47 4.18 6.01
N ARG A 341 8.82 4.07 4.71
CA ARG A 341 8.11 4.76 3.64
C ARG A 341 6.61 4.47 3.68
N GLN A 342 6.22 3.20 3.72
CA GLN A 342 4.80 2.83 3.74
C GLN A 342 4.07 3.33 4.99
N ILE A 343 4.74 3.31 6.15
CA ILE A 343 4.19 3.82 7.41
C ILE A 343 4.01 5.35 7.34
N ASP A 344 5.02 6.07 6.86
CA ASP A 344 4.97 7.54 6.70
C ASP A 344 3.89 7.95 5.67
N GLU A 345 3.81 7.24 4.53
CA GLU A 345 2.76 7.43 3.52
C GLU A 345 1.36 7.18 4.11
N ALA A 346 1.16 6.09 4.86
CA ALA A 346 -0.11 5.81 5.52
C ALA A 346 -0.44 6.85 6.61
N ALA A 347 0.55 7.29 7.40
CA ALA A 347 0.41 8.33 8.39
C ALA A 347 0.00 9.66 7.76
N TRP A 348 0.61 10.03 6.63
CA TRP A 348 0.29 11.27 5.94
C TRP A 348 -1.09 11.21 5.24
N ALA A 349 -1.36 10.14 4.50
CA ALA A 349 -2.53 9.97 3.64
C ALA A 349 -3.84 9.67 4.39
N SER A 350 -3.77 9.09 5.58
CA SER A 350 -4.97 8.73 6.35
C SER A 350 -5.75 9.99 6.78
N PRO A 351 -7.09 9.97 6.77
CA PRO A 351 -7.91 11.12 7.14
C PRO A 351 -7.65 11.60 8.57
N ASP A 352 -7.60 12.91 8.74
CA ASP A 352 -7.46 13.54 10.04
C ASP A 352 -8.56 13.06 11.02
N GLY A 353 -8.15 12.74 12.25
CA GLY A 353 -9.04 12.23 13.29
C GLY A 353 -9.45 10.76 13.15
N SER A 354 -9.02 10.04 12.11
CA SER A 354 -9.24 8.60 12.00
C SER A 354 -8.31 7.80 12.92
N ALA A 355 -8.74 6.59 13.31
CA ALA A 355 -7.91 5.68 14.08
C ALA A 355 -6.63 5.28 13.32
N ALA A 356 -6.73 5.06 12.01
CA ALA A 356 -5.57 4.77 11.16
C ALA A 356 -4.55 5.92 11.16
N LYS A 357 -5.01 7.18 11.06
CA LYS A 357 -4.14 8.36 11.15
C LYS A 357 -3.40 8.42 12.47
N ALA A 358 -4.10 8.21 13.59
CA ALA A 358 -3.48 8.19 14.91
C ALA A 358 -2.41 7.08 15.01
N TYR A 359 -2.77 5.84 14.67
CA TYR A 359 -1.88 4.69 14.76
C TYR A 359 -0.62 4.85 13.89
N PHE A 360 -0.76 5.14 12.59
CA PHE A 360 0.40 5.25 11.72
C PHE A 360 1.28 6.46 12.05
N THR A 361 0.70 7.56 12.55
CA THR A 361 1.49 8.70 13.05
C THR A 361 2.32 8.30 14.26
N GLU A 362 1.74 7.60 15.22
CA GLU A 362 2.47 7.09 16.39
C GLU A 362 3.64 6.18 15.97
N MET A 363 3.39 5.26 15.03
CA MET A 363 4.44 4.35 14.52
C MET A 363 5.53 5.09 13.75
N SER A 364 5.18 6.11 12.96
CA SER A 364 6.15 6.98 12.28
C SER A 364 7.02 7.73 13.28
N GLU A 365 6.40 8.42 14.24
CA GLU A 365 7.08 9.22 15.27
C GLU A 365 8.00 8.35 16.14
N ALA A 366 7.54 7.15 16.54
CA ALA A 366 8.35 6.22 17.31
C ALA A 366 9.65 5.82 16.58
N ASN A 367 9.56 5.52 15.28
CA ASN A 367 10.73 5.14 14.48
C ASN A 367 11.71 6.31 14.32
N TRP A 368 11.23 7.51 13.96
CA TRP A 368 12.09 8.68 13.76
C TRP A 368 12.72 9.18 15.07
N SER A 369 11.95 9.19 16.16
CA SER A 369 12.47 9.56 17.49
C SER A 369 13.52 8.57 17.97
N TRP A 370 13.29 7.26 17.76
CA TRP A 370 14.27 6.23 18.06
C TRP A 370 15.56 6.45 17.27
N ILE A 371 15.48 6.67 15.94
CA ILE A 371 16.66 6.97 15.10
C ILE A 371 17.47 8.14 15.66
N VAL A 372 16.80 9.27 15.96
CA VAL A 372 17.47 10.46 16.49
C VAL A 372 18.13 10.17 17.85
N SER A 373 17.48 9.37 18.70
CA SER A 373 18.06 8.97 19.99
C SER A 373 19.37 8.18 19.86
N GLN A 374 19.56 7.46 18.75
CA GLN A 374 20.76 6.65 18.51
C GLN A 374 21.93 7.45 17.91
N ILE A 375 21.68 8.62 17.32
CA ILE A 375 22.69 9.43 16.64
C ILE A 375 23.98 9.64 17.47
N PRO A 376 23.93 10.00 18.77
CA PRO A 376 25.15 10.18 19.57
C PRO A 376 25.99 8.91 19.67
N ALA A 377 25.35 7.76 19.91
CA ALA A 377 26.04 6.47 20.01
C ALA A 377 26.64 6.05 18.66
N TRP A 378 25.88 6.20 17.57
CA TRP A 378 26.37 5.92 16.23
C TRP A 378 27.49 6.85 15.82
N THR A 379 27.42 8.14 16.12
CA THR A 379 28.50 9.09 15.84
C THR A 379 29.80 8.67 16.52
N ALA A 380 29.73 8.29 17.80
CA ALA A 380 30.90 7.82 18.53
C ALA A 380 31.48 6.52 17.95
N GLN A 381 30.61 5.60 17.50
CA GLN A 381 31.01 4.32 16.90
C GLN A 381 31.62 4.49 15.51
N GLN A 382 31.07 5.39 14.69
CA GLN A 382 31.40 5.55 13.27
C GLN A 382 32.58 6.51 13.04
N GLY A 383 32.85 7.40 14.00
CA GLY A 383 33.98 8.32 13.95
C GLY A 383 33.83 9.38 12.84
N GLU A 384 34.92 9.64 12.12
CA GLU A 384 34.95 10.66 11.07
C GLU A 384 33.98 10.37 9.92
N ALA A 385 33.70 9.09 9.66
CA ALA A 385 32.78 8.63 8.63
C ALA A 385 31.32 8.50 9.08
N HIS A 386 30.93 9.15 10.18
CA HIS A 386 29.56 9.06 10.70
C HIS A 386 28.50 9.55 9.71
N GLY A 387 27.24 9.16 9.95
CA GLY A 387 26.11 9.57 9.13
C GLY A 387 25.51 8.43 8.30
N TYR A 388 25.89 7.18 8.56
CA TYR A 388 25.25 6.03 7.93
C TYR A 388 24.37 5.28 8.93
N LEU A 389 23.20 4.82 8.50
CA LEU A 389 22.33 3.99 9.32
C LEU A 389 22.92 2.58 9.43
N PRO A 390 23.20 2.06 10.65
CA PRO A 390 23.62 0.67 10.81
C PRO A 390 22.52 -0.29 10.40
N GLY A 391 22.88 -1.40 9.75
CA GLY A 391 21.92 -2.44 9.38
C GLY A 391 22.57 -3.78 9.10
N VAL A 392 21.73 -4.78 8.85
CA VAL A 392 22.15 -6.16 8.61
C VAL A 392 22.28 -6.42 7.12
N TYR A 393 23.47 -6.80 6.65
CA TYR A 393 23.70 -7.08 5.24
C TYR A 393 24.77 -8.13 4.97
N GLY A 394 24.39 -9.41 4.81
CA GLY A 394 25.28 -10.49 4.33
C GLY A 394 26.44 -10.87 5.26
N ALA A 395 27.36 -9.94 5.53
CA ALA A 395 28.49 -10.06 6.45
C ALA A 395 28.44 -8.98 7.53
N ASN A 396 29.03 -9.26 8.69
CA ASN A 396 29.08 -8.32 9.81
C ASN A 396 29.88 -7.07 9.43
N GLY A 397 29.30 -5.89 9.67
CA GLY A 397 29.92 -4.59 9.35
C GLY A 397 29.86 -4.19 7.87
N ALA A 398 29.20 -4.97 7.00
CA ALA A 398 29.00 -4.56 5.63
C ALA A 398 28.03 -3.37 5.55
N LEU A 399 28.41 -2.37 4.74
CA LEU A 399 27.69 -1.13 4.58
C LEU A 399 27.46 -0.85 3.08
N PRO A 400 26.37 -1.32 2.47
CA PRO A 400 26.06 -0.97 1.09
C PRO A 400 25.59 0.49 0.98
N PRO A 401 26.34 1.40 0.31
CA PRO A 401 25.95 2.82 0.22
C PRO A 401 24.61 3.04 -0.49
N TRP A 402 24.31 2.22 -1.51
CA TRP A 402 23.03 2.27 -2.23
C TRP A 402 21.80 2.03 -1.34
N GLN A 403 21.92 1.29 -0.22
CA GLN A 403 20.80 1.16 0.73
C GLN A 403 20.62 2.44 1.54
N GLN A 404 21.72 3.12 1.88
CA GLN A 404 21.67 4.41 2.56
C GLN A 404 20.95 5.44 1.69
N ASP A 405 21.13 5.39 0.36
CA ASP A 405 20.43 6.25 -0.58
C ASP A 405 18.90 5.99 -0.60
N TYR A 406 18.48 4.73 -0.51
CA TYR A 406 17.06 4.39 -0.36
C TYR A 406 16.47 4.85 0.98
N PHE A 407 17.25 4.77 2.06
CA PHE A 407 16.81 5.30 3.34
C PHE A 407 16.77 6.84 3.32
N ALA A 408 17.73 7.48 2.65
CA ALA A 408 17.77 8.93 2.49
C ALA A 408 16.53 9.44 1.76
N SER A 409 16.05 8.76 0.72
CA SER A 409 14.81 9.16 0.03
C SER A 409 13.59 9.11 0.94
N THR A 410 13.50 8.08 1.79
CA THR A 410 12.43 7.93 2.78
C THR A 410 12.48 9.06 3.80
N ALA A 411 13.67 9.37 4.32
CA ALA A 411 13.89 10.49 5.24
C ALA A 411 13.58 11.85 4.60
N ILE A 412 13.92 12.05 3.32
CA ILE A 412 13.58 13.28 2.56
C ILE A 412 12.07 13.43 2.45
N ALA A 413 11.34 12.37 2.09
CA ALA A 413 9.88 12.41 2.00
C ALA A 413 9.26 12.78 3.36
N ALA A 414 9.64 12.07 4.43
CA ALA A 414 9.15 12.35 5.78
C ALA A 414 9.47 13.78 6.26
N ALA A 415 10.70 14.26 6.03
CA ALA A 415 11.11 15.61 6.39
C ALA A 415 10.32 16.68 5.62
N LYS A 416 10.06 16.47 4.33
CA LYS A 416 9.24 17.37 3.51
C LYS A 416 7.77 17.39 3.93
N GLN A 417 7.27 16.27 4.44
CA GLN A 417 5.94 16.17 5.04
C GLN A 417 5.86 16.75 6.46
N GLY A 418 6.98 17.27 7.00
CA GLY A 418 7.04 18.01 8.25
C GLY A 418 7.62 17.26 9.45
N ASN A 419 8.16 16.05 9.27
CA ASN A 419 8.80 15.31 10.35
C ASN A 419 10.17 15.92 10.72
N ALA A 420 10.25 16.55 11.89
CA ALA A 420 11.46 17.25 12.35
C ALA A 420 12.62 16.29 12.72
N ASP A 421 12.30 15.08 13.17
CA ASP A 421 13.30 14.07 13.52
C ASP A 421 13.91 13.44 12.25
N ALA A 422 13.11 13.23 11.20
CA ALA A 422 13.61 12.87 9.88
C ALA A 422 14.59 13.92 9.32
N LEU A 423 14.27 15.22 9.48
CA LEU A 423 15.19 16.30 9.10
C LEU A 423 16.47 16.30 9.95
N THR A 424 16.35 16.02 11.24
CA THR A 424 17.51 15.87 12.15
C THR A 424 18.41 14.73 11.70
N TYR A 425 17.83 13.58 11.36
CA TYR A 425 18.55 12.45 10.79
C TYR A 425 19.23 12.82 9.47
N LEU A 426 18.55 13.50 8.54
CA LEU A 426 19.14 13.90 7.26
C LEU A 426 20.36 14.82 7.43
N ASN A 427 20.27 15.78 8.34
CA ASN A 427 21.39 16.69 8.64
C ASN A 427 22.60 15.91 9.16
N TRP A 428 22.39 14.93 10.04
CA TRP A 428 23.44 14.03 10.51
C TRP A 428 23.97 13.12 9.38
N ALA A 429 23.07 12.52 8.60
CA ALA A 429 23.40 11.59 7.54
C ALA A 429 24.14 12.25 6.36
N SER A 430 23.98 13.56 6.19
CA SER A 430 24.66 14.34 5.15
C SER A 430 26.18 14.19 5.18
N ASN A 431 26.78 14.02 6.36
CA ASN A 431 28.22 13.81 6.51
C ASN A 431 28.69 12.58 5.73
N PHE A 432 27.93 11.48 5.75
CA PHE A 432 28.26 10.30 4.97
C PHE A 432 27.74 10.40 3.53
N LEU A 433 26.45 10.72 3.34
CA LEU A 433 25.76 10.66 2.05
C LEU A 433 26.35 11.62 1.00
N VAL A 434 26.71 12.84 1.42
CA VAL A 434 27.34 13.86 0.57
C VAL A 434 28.86 13.78 0.68
N GLY A 435 29.37 13.52 1.89
CA GLY A 435 30.81 13.43 2.15
C GLY A 435 31.51 12.37 1.31
N ARG A 436 30.86 11.23 1.05
CA ARG A 436 31.41 10.17 0.17
C ARG A 436 31.69 10.62 -1.27
N PHE A 437 31.19 11.77 -1.70
CA PHE A 437 31.50 12.36 -3.01
C PHE A 437 32.34 13.63 -2.93
N THR A 438 32.42 14.26 -1.76
CA THR A 438 32.98 15.62 -1.60
C THR A 438 34.26 15.65 -0.76
N HIS A 439 34.70 14.50 -0.25
CA HIS A 439 35.91 14.36 0.57
C HIS A 439 37.19 13.97 -0.20
N GLU A 440 37.27 14.30 -1.50
CA GLU A 440 38.47 14.01 -2.31
C GLU A 440 39.73 14.61 -1.70
N ALA A 441 39.64 15.85 -1.19
CA ALA A 441 40.75 16.53 -0.53
C ALA A 441 41.20 15.85 0.79
N GLN A 442 40.35 14.99 1.37
CA GLN A 442 40.64 14.17 2.55
C GLN A 442 41.02 12.73 2.18
N GLY A 443 41.21 12.43 0.89
CA GLY A 443 41.68 11.15 0.39
C GLY A 443 40.59 10.16 0.00
N PHE A 444 39.33 10.59 -0.11
CA PHE A 444 38.21 9.76 -0.56
C PHE A 444 37.78 10.17 -1.97
N ALA A 445 38.22 9.44 -3.00
CA ALA A 445 37.98 9.83 -4.39
C ALA A 445 36.48 9.86 -4.71
N GLU A 446 36.04 10.83 -5.51
CA GLU A 446 34.62 11.07 -5.82
C GLU A 446 33.90 9.81 -6.35
N HIS A 447 34.57 8.97 -7.13
CA HIS A 447 33.99 7.76 -7.70
C HIS A 447 34.05 6.54 -6.78
N ASP A 448 34.81 6.59 -5.68
CA ASP A 448 34.86 5.49 -4.70
C ASP A 448 33.62 5.46 -3.82
N GLY A 449 32.86 6.57 -3.79
CA GLY A 449 31.59 6.68 -3.07
C GLY A 449 30.40 6.08 -3.79
N ALA A 450 30.48 5.76 -5.09
CA ALA A 450 29.34 5.37 -5.94
C ALA A 450 28.76 3.98 -5.64
#